data_AF-A0A941KLF3-F1
#
_entry.id   AF-A0A941KLF3-F1
#
_cell.length_a   1.000
_cell.length_b   1.000
_cell.length_c   1.000
_cell.angle_alpha   90.00
_cell.angle_beta   90.00
_cell.angle_gamma   90.00
#
_symmetry.space_group_name_H-M   'P 1'
#
loop_
_entity.id
_entity.type
_entity.pdbx_description
1 polymer ?
#
loop_
_entity_poly.entity_id
_entity_poly.type
_entity_poly.pdbx_seq_one_letter_code
_entity_poly.pdbx_strand_id
1 'polypeptide(L)'
;MSSLLSIVVGYVLINAVLAVPFTLQARADFQRQGKWSRPTAAFSGLIMHGHFLATIALAWLDRASLFQPNLISLALGGALFLGGAFVIFLGRYAYGSQERVYGLLEDELIQHGIYRRTRNPQYVGYGAMFVGSAVAAGSTFAVLSAVSFLVIIHVFITWVEEPHMKRTFGETFERYADAVQRYW
;
A
#
# COMPACT_ATOMS: atom_id res chain seq x y z
N MET A 1 -11.36 15.18 21.77
CA MET A 1 -10.43 14.18 21.18
C MET A 1 -9.61 13.57 22.32
N SER A 2 -9.52 12.25 22.44
CA SER A 2 -8.74 11.62 23.53
C SER A 2 -7.23 11.78 23.29
N SER A 3 -6.42 11.74 24.35
CA SER A 3 -4.95 11.83 24.22
C SER A 3 -4.39 10.72 23.31
N LEU A 4 -4.97 9.52 23.38
CA LEU A 4 -4.61 8.40 22.53
C LEU A 4 -4.93 8.66 21.04
N LEU A 5 -6.11 9.21 20.74
CA LEU A 5 -6.47 9.55 19.36
C LEU A 5 -5.52 10.59 18.77
N SER A 6 -5.16 11.62 19.54
CA SER A 6 -4.17 12.63 19.12
C SER A 6 -2.79 12.01 18.82
N ILE A 7 -2.35 11.03 19.62
CA ILE A 7 -1.10 10.31 19.40
C ILE A 7 -1.13 9.52 18.08
N VAL A 8 -2.23 8.80 17.81
CA VAL A 8 -2.35 8.00 16.57
C VAL A 8 -2.44 8.90 15.34
N VAL A 9 -3.19 10.00 15.40
CA VAL A 9 -3.22 11.01 14.32
C VAL A 9 -1.81 11.57 14.08
N GLY A 10 -1.10 11.95 15.14
CA GLY A 10 0.28 12.42 15.05
C GLY A 10 1.21 11.40 14.40
N TYR A 11 1.07 10.12 14.76
CA TYR A 11 1.83 9.03 14.14
C TYR A 11 1.56 8.93 12.63
N VAL A 12 0.29 8.99 12.19
CA VAL A 12 -0.04 8.92 10.75
C VAL A 12 0.56 10.10 9.98
N LEU A 13 0.52 11.31 10.56
CA LEU A 13 1.14 12.48 9.95
C LEU A 13 2.66 12.35 9.85
N ILE A 14 3.32 11.89 10.92
CA ILE A 14 4.77 11.63 10.93
C ILE A 14 5.11 10.56 9.89
N ASN A 15 4.35 9.47 9.84
CA ASN A 15 4.55 8.39 8.87
C ASN A 15 4.40 8.89 7.42
N ALA A 16 3.40 9.72 7.14
CA ALA A 16 3.22 10.36 5.83
C ALA A 16 4.41 11.27 5.45
N VAL A 17 4.96 12.01 6.41
CA VAL A 17 6.17 12.82 6.19
C VAL A 17 7.39 11.93 5.94
N LEU A 18 7.56 10.85 6.72
CA LEU A 18 8.65 9.88 6.58
C LEU A 18 8.59 9.09 5.26
N ALA A 19 7.42 9.04 4.61
CA ALA A 19 7.31 8.45 3.28
C ALA A 19 8.16 9.19 2.23
N VAL A 20 8.43 10.49 2.40
CA VAL A 20 9.27 11.27 1.48
C VAL A 20 10.74 10.82 1.50
N PRO A 21 11.47 10.84 2.64
CA PRO A 21 12.83 10.36 2.69
C PRO A 21 12.92 8.86 2.36
N PHE A 22 11.93 8.05 2.75
CA PHE A 22 11.83 6.65 2.33
C PHE A 22 11.80 6.53 0.80
N THR A 23 10.91 7.27 0.13
CA THR A 23 10.77 7.25 -1.34
C THR A 23 12.07 7.65 -2.04
N LEU A 24 12.73 8.70 -1.54
CA LEU A 24 14.03 9.16 -2.05
C LEU A 24 15.10 8.07 -1.91
N GLN A 25 15.17 7.43 -0.74
CA GLN A 25 16.13 6.39 -0.45
C GLN A 25 15.88 5.12 -1.28
N ALA A 26 14.63 4.68 -1.38
CA ALA A 26 14.23 3.54 -2.20
C ALA A 26 14.61 3.72 -3.67
N ARG A 27 14.38 4.94 -4.21
CA ARG A 27 14.78 5.29 -5.58
C ARG A 27 16.30 5.26 -5.76
N ALA A 28 17.04 5.81 -4.81
CA ALA A 28 18.50 5.83 -4.85
C ALA A 28 19.10 4.42 -4.76
N ASP A 29 18.55 3.55 -3.91
CA ASP A 29 18.98 2.16 -3.78
C ASP A 29 18.78 1.40 -5.10
N PHE A 30 17.60 1.50 -5.70
CA PHE A 30 17.37 0.91 -7.03
C PHE A 30 18.31 1.45 -8.10
N GLN A 31 18.61 2.75 -8.08
CA GLN A 31 19.57 3.36 -9.02
C GLN A 31 21.01 2.88 -8.83
N ARG A 32 21.43 2.65 -7.59
CA ARG A 32 22.83 2.32 -7.27
C ARG A 32 23.16 0.85 -7.41
N GLN A 33 22.24 -0.04 -7.02
CA GLN A 33 22.52 -1.47 -6.88
C GLN A 33 21.42 -2.37 -7.45
N GLY A 34 20.38 -1.81 -8.07
CA GLY A 34 19.30 -2.58 -8.72
C GLY A 34 18.34 -3.28 -7.75
N LYS A 35 18.46 -3.04 -6.44
CA LYS A 35 17.60 -3.58 -5.38
C LYS A 35 17.62 -2.68 -4.16
N TRP A 36 16.70 -2.86 -3.21
CA TRP A 36 16.76 -2.19 -1.92
C TRP A 36 17.85 -2.76 -1.01
N SER A 37 18.39 -1.87 -0.17
CA SER A 37 19.17 -2.27 0.98
C SER A 37 18.26 -2.84 2.07
N ARG A 38 18.80 -3.69 2.96
CA ARG A 38 18.04 -4.21 4.12
C ARG A 38 17.45 -3.10 5.00
N PRO A 39 18.16 -1.99 5.28
CA PRO A 39 17.56 -0.85 5.98
C PRO A 39 16.36 -0.25 5.24
N THR A 40 16.43 -0.07 3.92
CA THR A 40 15.30 0.44 3.12
C THR A 40 14.12 -0.52 3.16
N ALA A 41 14.36 -1.82 3.05
CA ALA A 41 13.31 -2.84 3.19
C ALA A 41 12.67 -2.84 4.59
N ALA A 42 13.45 -2.65 5.66
CA ALA A 42 12.91 -2.52 7.01
C ALA A 42 12.10 -1.22 7.16
N PHE A 43 12.57 -0.12 6.57
CA PHE A 43 11.89 1.17 6.60
C PHE A 43 10.54 1.10 5.84
N SER A 44 10.49 0.41 4.69
CA SER A 44 9.22 0.19 3.97
C SER A 44 8.20 -0.56 4.82
N GLY A 45 8.66 -1.54 5.62
CA GLY A 45 7.84 -2.25 6.59
C GLY A 45 7.18 -1.32 7.61
N LEU A 46 7.95 -0.40 8.21
CA LEU A 46 7.46 0.60 9.15
C LEU A 46 6.47 1.57 8.48
N ILE A 47 6.79 2.05 7.27
CA ILE A 47 5.90 2.95 6.53
C ILE A 47 4.58 2.24 6.22
N MET A 48 4.62 1.10 5.54
CA MET A 48 3.40 0.44 5.05
C MET A 48 2.57 -0.22 6.16
N HIS A 49 3.17 -1.10 6.97
CA HIS A 49 2.43 -1.83 8.01
C HIS A 49 2.12 -0.96 9.22
N GLY A 50 3.03 -0.05 9.57
CA GLY A 50 2.80 0.92 10.64
C GLY A 50 1.63 1.84 10.31
N HIS A 51 1.56 2.37 9.08
CA HIS A 51 0.43 3.17 8.63
C HIS A 51 -0.86 2.35 8.65
N PHE A 52 -0.85 1.12 8.13
CA PHE A 52 -2.02 0.24 8.15
C PHE A 52 -2.55 0.01 9.58
N LEU A 53 -1.69 -0.35 10.53
CA LEU A 53 -2.08 -0.57 11.93
C LEU A 53 -2.61 0.72 12.57
N ALA A 54 -2.01 1.87 12.25
CA ALA A 54 -2.50 3.16 12.72
C ALA A 54 -3.89 3.48 12.13
N THR A 55 -4.17 3.15 10.88
CA THR A 55 -5.51 3.31 10.28
C THR A 55 -6.55 2.45 10.98
N ILE A 56 -6.23 1.21 11.36
CA ILE A 56 -7.13 0.36 12.15
C ILE A 56 -7.40 0.99 13.53
N ALA A 57 -6.36 1.52 14.17
CA ALA A 57 -6.52 2.25 15.43
C ALA A 57 -7.39 3.51 15.27
N LEU A 58 -7.19 4.30 14.20
CA LEU A 58 -8.03 5.46 13.89
C LEU A 58 -9.48 5.06 13.66
N ALA A 59 -9.72 4.02 12.86
CA ALA A 59 -11.06 3.52 12.59
C ALA A 59 -11.80 3.18 13.90
N TRP A 60 -11.11 2.56 14.87
CA TRP A 60 -11.72 2.25 16.16
C TRP A 60 -11.89 3.46 17.09
N LEU A 61 -10.84 4.28 17.23
CA LEU A 61 -10.79 5.40 18.17
C LEU A 61 -11.65 6.60 17.75
N ASP A 62 -11.84 6.77 16.44
CA ASP A 62 -12.63 7.83 15.81
C ASP A 62 -13.91 7.27 15.17
N ARG A 63 -14.37 6.10 15.63
CA ARG A 63 -15.59 5.44 15.12
C ARG A 63 -16.80 6.37 15.23
N ALA A 64 -17.67 6.28 14.24
CA ALA A 64 -18.90 7.05 14.11
C ALA A 64 -18.73 8.58 14.03
N SER A 65 -17.51 9.10 13.84
CA SER A 65 -17.25 10.54 13.72
C SER A 65 -17.76 11.13 12.40
N LEU A 66 -17.82 10.32 11.33
CA LEU A 66 -18.31 10.71 10.00
C LEU A 66 -19.79 10.34 9.82
N PHE A 67 -20.15 9.11 10.16
CA PHE A 67 -21.54 8.62 10.14
C PHE A 67 -21.70 7.45 11.11
N GLN A 68 -22.92 7.20 11.59
CA GLN A 68 -23.21 6.07 12.47
C GLN A 68 -23.10 4.74 11.70
N PRO A 69 -22.19 3.82 12.09
CA PRO A 69 -22.08 2.53 11.45
C PRO A 69 -23.37 1.71 11.59
N ASN A 70 -23.75 1.04 10.51
CA ASN A 70 -24.89 0.14 10.47
C ASN A 70 -24.49 -1.17 9.77
N LEU A 71 -25.42 -2.12 9.66
CA LEU A 71 -25.13 -3.42 9.06
C LEU A 71 -24.65 -3.30 7.60
N ILE A 72 -25.14 -2.31 6.85
CA ILE A 72 -24.72 -2.10 5.46
C ILE A 72 -23.28 -1.60 5.41
N SER A 73 -22.93 -0.58 6.22
CA SER A 73 -21.57 -0.05 6.24
C SER A 73 -20.57 -1.08 6.77
N LEU A 74 -20.96 -1.88 7.77
CA LEU A 74 -20.15 -3.00 8.27
C LEU A 74 -19.97 -4.09 7.21
N ALA A 75 -21.03 -4.47 6.49
CA ALA A 75 -20.95 -5.48 5.45
C ALA A 75 -20.10 -5.02 4.26
N LEU A 76 -20.31 -3.80 3.77
CA LEU A 76 -19.52 -3.23 2.67
C LEU A 76 -18.05 -3.02 3.07
N GLY A 77 -17.82 -2.44 4.25
CA GLY A 77 -16.46 -2.21 4.75
C GLY A 77 -15.72 -3.51 5.02
N GLY A 78 -16.38 -4.50 5.63
CA GLY A 78 -15.85 -5.84 5.85
C GLY A 78 -15.56 -6.59 4.54
N ALA A 79 -16.46 -6.50 3.55
CA ALA A 79 -16.25 -7.10 2.23
C ALA A 79 -15.04 -6.48 1.50
N LEU A 80 -14.90 -5.15 1.54
CA LEU A 80 -13.72 -4.46 0.99
C LEU A 80 -12.43 -4.89 1.70
N PHE A 81 -12.47 -5.00 3.04
CA PHE A 81 -11.32 -5.41 3.82
C PHE A 81 -10.88 -6.84 3.50
N LEU A 82 -11.81 -7.79 3.55
CA LEU A 82 -11.52 -9.20 3.26
C LEU A 82 -11.15 -9.42 1.80
N GLY A 83 -11.82 -8.73 0.87
CA GLY A 83 -11.47 -8.75 -0.55
C GLY A 83 -10.07 -8.20 -0.80
N GLY A 84 -9.71 -7.08 -0.17
CA GLY A 84 -8.37 -6.51 -0.25
C GLY A 84 -7.28 -7.44 0.30
N ALA A 85 -7.54 -8.06 1.45
CA ALA A 85 -6.64 -9.06 2.03
C ALA A 85 -6.45 -10.27 1.10
N PHE A 86 -7.53 -10.73 0.46
CA PHE A 86 -7.47 -11.83 -0.51
C PHE A 86 -6.66 -11.44 -1.76
N VAL A 87 -6.80 -10.22 -2.27
CA VAL A 87 -5.98 -9.72 -3.39
C VAL A 87 -4.48 -9.65 -3.00
N ILE A 88 -4.15 -9.18 -1.78
CA ILE A 88 -2.77 -9.20 -1.29
C ILE A 88 -2.24 -10.64 -1.23
N PHE A 89 -3.05 -11.58 -0.74
CA PHE A 89 -2.69 -12.99 -0.70
C PHE A 89 -2.37 -13.54 -2.09
N LEU A 90 -3.23 -13.29 -3.09
CA LEU A 90 -2.96 -13.69 -4.47
C LEU A 90 -1.69 -13.05 -5.04
N GLY A 91 -1.42 -11.78 -4.71
CA GLY A 91 -0.20 -11.09 -5.13
C GLY A 91 1.05 -11.71 -4.52
N ARG A 92 1.04 -11.95 -3.20
CA ARG A 92 2.15 -12.60 -2.49
C ARG A 92 2.37 -14.03 -2.96
N TYR A 93 1.29 -14.76 -3.27
CA TYR A 93 1.36 -16.11 -3.82
C TYR A 93 2.05 -16.12 -5.19
N ALA A 94 1.68 -15.20 -6.09
CA ALA A 94 2.33 -15.06 -7.39
C ALA A 94 3.80 -14.62 -7.31
N TYR A 95 4.16 -13.75 -6.36
CA TYR A 95 5.56 -13.33 -6.13
C TYR A 95 6.46 -14.49 -5.67
N GLY A 96 5.92 -15.44 -4.90
CA GLY A 96 6.60 -16.66 -4.46
C GLY A 96 7.78 -16.46 -3.49
N SER A 97 8.22 -15.22 -3.24
CA SER A 97 9.34 -14.89 -2.36
C SER A 97 9.10 -13.58 -1.60
N GLN A 98 9.37 -13.58 -0.29
CA GLN A 98 9.36 -12.34 0.50
C GLN A 98 10.47 -11.39 0.06
N GLU A 99 11.61 -11.89 -0.43
CA GLU A 99 12.69 -11.02 -0.88
C GLU A 99 12.26 -10.13 -2.05
N ARG A 100 11.47 -10.68 -2.99
CA ARG A 100 10.88 -9.89 -4.08
C ARG A 100 9.87 -8.86 -3.56
N VAL A 101 9.02 -9.25 -2.60
CA VAL A 101 8.02 -8.34 -2.02
C VAL A 101 8.67 -7.14 -1.32
N TYR A 102 9.85 -7.33 -0.73
CA TYR A 102 10.60 -6.27 -0.06
C TYR A 102 11.71 -5.66 -0.93
N GLY A 103 11.68 -5.87 -2.26
CA GLY A 103 12.63 -5.28 -3.20
C GLY A 103 14.08 -5.73 -3.00
N LEU A 104 14.33 -6.84 -2.31
CA LEU A 104 15.66 -7.40 -2.04
C LEU A 104 16.16 -8.33 -3.16
N LEU A 105 15.25 -8.82 -4.00
CA LEU A 105 15.52 -9.71 -5.12
C LEU A 105 14.71 -9.25 -6.34
N GLU A 106 15.38 -9.03 -7.47
CA GLU A 106 14.78 -8.52 -8.72
C GLU A 106 15.25 -9.37 -9.91
N ASP A 107 14.82 -10.62 -9.94
CA ASP A 107 15.27 -11.66 -10.88
C ASP A 107 14.22 -12.03 -11.94
N GLU A 108 12.95 -11.65 -11.74
CA GLU A 108 11.86 -11.98 -12.65
C GLU A 108 10.78 -10.87 -12.65
N LEU A 109 10.28 -10.52 -13.84
CA LEU A 109 9.10 -9.70 -13.97
C LEU A 109 7.84 -10.56 -13.85
N ILE A 110 7.13 -10.45 -12.72
CA ILE A 110 5.93 -11.25 -12.44
C ILE A 110 4.74 -10.75 -13.26
N GLN A 111 4.27 -11.56 -14.22
CA GLN A 111 3.18 -11.23 -15.16
C GLN A 111 2.03 -12.25 -15.14
N HIS A 112 2.04 -13.19 -14.21
CA HIS A 112 1.07 -14.29 -14.14
C HIS A 112 0.14 -14.15 -12.91
N GLY A 113 -0.90 -14.99 -12.84
CA GLY A 113 -1.89 -14.93 -11.76
C GLY A 113 -2.62 -13.59 -11.71
N ILE A 114 -2.71 -12.99 -10.51
CA ILE A 114 -3.41 -11.71 -10.31
C ILE A 114 -2.72 -10.54 -11.03
N TYR A 115 -1.42 -10.64 -11.34
CA TYR A 115 -0.67 -9.63 -12.08
C TYR A 115 -1.13 -9.48 -13.54
N ARG A 116 -1.91 -10.43 -14.08
CA ARG A 116 -2.58 -10.26 -15.38
C ARG A 116 -3.72 -9.23 -15.37
N ARG A 117 -4.21 -8.86 -14.18
CA ARG A 117 -5.35 -7.95 -14.01
C ARG A 117 -4.92 -6.54 -13.63
N THR A 118 -3.87 -6.43 -12.82
CA THR A 118 -3.32 -5.16 -12.36
C THR A 118 -1.85 -5.35 -12.09
N ARG A 119 -1.04 -4.34 -12.40
CA ARG A 119 0.40 -4.38 -12.11
C ARG A 119 0.71 -4.25 -10.62
N ASN A 120 -0.24 -3.75 -9.82
CA ASN A 120 -0.03 -3.39 -8.41
C ASN A 120 -1.07 -4.02 -7.46
N PRO A 121 -1.32 -5.34 -7.52
CA PRO A 121 -2.42 -5.98 -6.80
C PRO A 121 -2.32 -5.79 -5.28
N GLN A 122 -1.12 -5.87 -4.72
CA GLN A 122 -0.91 -5.69 -3.28
C GLN A 122 -1.31 -4.29 -2.82
N TYR A 123 -0.92 -3.25 -3.56
CA TYR A 123 -1.30 -1.87 -3.24
C TYR A 123 -2.79 -1.61 -3.41
N VAL A 124 -3.43 -2.22 -4.41
CA VAL A 124 -4.88 -2.13 -4.50
C VAL A 124 -5.56 -2.84 -3.33
N GLY A 125 -5.06 -4.01 -2.93
CA GLY A 125 -5.58 -4.73 -1.76
C GLY A 125 -5.43 -3.92 -0.47
N TYR A 126 -4.29 -3.27 -0.24
CA TYR A 126 -4.14 -2.33 0.88
C TYR A 126 -5.11 -1.16 0.76
N GLY A 127 -5.24 -0.53 -0.40
CA GLY A 127 -6.22 0.54 -0.61
C GLY A 127 -7.65 0.12 -0.23
N ALA A 128 -8.06 -1.08 -0.65
CA ALA A 128 -9.36 -1.65 -0.29
C ALA A 128 -9.50 -1.91 1.22
N MET A 129 -8.45 -2.39 1.90
CA MET A 129 -8.45 -2.58 3.34
C MET A 129 -8.53 -1.27 4.13
N PHE A 130 -7.84 -0.23 3.69
CA PHE A 130 -7.91 1.10 4.29
C PHE A 130 -9.31 1.70 4.14
N VAL A 131 -9.85 1.71 2.92
CA VAL A 131 -11.20 2.21 2.64
C VAL A 131 -12.26 1.37 3.38
N GLY A 132 -12.12 0.05 3.36
CA GLY A 132 -13.02 -0.87 4.06
C GLY A 132 -13.07 -0.61 5.57
N SER A 133 -11.92 -0.36 6.19
CA SER A 133 -11.82 0.00 7.62
C SER A 133 -12.54 1.32 7.91
N ALA A 134 -12.35 2.33 7.06
CA ALA A 134 -13.00 3.63 7.20
C ALA A 134 -14.53 3.55 7.05
N VAL A 135 -15.01 2.79 6.05
CA VAL A 135 -16.45 2.57 5.81
C VAL A 135 -17.08 1.75 6.93
N ALA A 136 -16.43 0.68 7.39
CA ALA A 136 -16.95 -0.14 8.48
C ALA A 136 -17.11 0.67 9.78
N ALA A 137 -16.17 1.57 10.06
CA ALA A 137 -16.16 2.36 11.28
C ALA A 137 -16.90 3.70 11.19
N GLY A 138 -17.20 4.19 9.99
CA GLY A 138 -17.72 5.56 9.80
C GLY A 138 -16.81 6.62 10.40
N SER A 139 -15.48 6.49 10.20
CA SER A 139 -14.46 7.36 10.81
C SER A 139 -13.86 8.34 9.81
N THR A 140 -13.89 9.62 10.16
CA THR A 140 -13.26 10.72 9.40
C THR A 140 -11.75 10.54 9.29
N PHE A 141 -11.07 10.25 10.40
CA PHE A 141 -9.61 10.10 10.38
C PHE A 141 -9.16 8.84 9.64
N ALA A 142 -9.93 7.76 9.68
CA ALA A 142 -9.65 6.59 8.85
C ALA A 142 -9.77 6.90 7.34
N VAL A 143 -10.77 7.70 6.93
CA VAL A 143 -10.88 8.18 5.53
C VAL A 143 -9.66 9.01 5.14
N LEU A 144 -9.27 9.98 5.96
CA LEU A 144 -8.09 10.83 5.68
C LEU A 144 -6.80 10.00 5.59
N SER A 145 -6.65 8.99 6.45
CA SER A 145 -5.53 8.04 6.39
C SER A 145 -5.57 7.15 5.14
N ALA A 146 -6.75 6.74 4.68
CA ALA A 146 -6.89 6.02 3.41
C ALA A 146 -6.48 6.88 2.21
N VAL A 147 -6.91 8.14 2.18
CA VAL A 147 -6.54 9.08 1.11
C VAL A 147 -5.03 9.34 1.13
N SER A 148 -4.43 9.56 2.30
CA SER A 148 -2.98 9.79 2.39
C SER A 148 -2.18 8.58 1.90
N PHE A 149 -2.59 7.35 2.27
CA PHE A 149 -1.99 6.12 1.76
C PHE A 149 -2.07 6.03 0.22
N LEU A 150 -3.25 6.27 -0.37
CA LEU A 150 -3.45 6.18 -1.82
C LEU A 150 -2.59 7.19 -2.59
N VAL A 151 -2.43 8.41 -2.07
CA VAL A 151 -1.57 9.43 -2.66
C VAL A 151 -0.10 9.03 -2.55
N ILE A 152 0.36 8.64 -1.36
CA ILE A 152 1.75 8.24 -1.13
C ILE A 152 2.13 7.06 -2.04
N ILE A 153 1.26 6.05 -2.12
CA ILE A 153 1.58 4.85 -2.91
C ILE A 153 1.51 5.12 -4.41
N HIS A 154 0.62 5.99 -4.87
CA HIS A 154 0.60 6.40 -6.28
C HIS A 154 1.89 7.10 -6.69
N VAL A 155 2.38 8.02 -5.87
CA VAL A 155 3.67 8.71 -6.09
C VAL A 155 4.81 7.70 -6.06
N PHE A 156 4.79 6.77 -5.10
CA PHE A 156 5.82 5.73 -4.99
C PHE A 156 5.90 4.85 -6.24
N ILE A 157 4.76 4.29 -6.69
CA ILE A 157 4.69 3.43 -7.87
C ILE A 157 5.23 4.17 -9.11
N THR A 158 4.76 5.39 -9.34
CA THR A 158 5.08 6.14 -10.57
C THR A 158 6.49 6.72 -10.60
N TRP A 159 7.07 7.02 -9.44
CA TRP A 159 8.38 7.67 -9.35
C TRP A 159 9.55 6.74 -9.00
N VAL A 160 9.25 5.61 -8.37
CA VAL A 160 10.25 4.65 -7.88
C VAL A 160 10.13 3.32 -8.62
N GLU A 161 9.00 2.62 -8.46
CA GLU A 161 8.88 1.24 -8.93
C GLU A 161 8.81 1.12 -10.44
N GLU A 162 7.85 1.77 -11.12
CA GLU A 162 7.72 1.64 -12.57
C GLU A 162 8.97 2.12 -13.33
N PRO A 163 9.63 3.24 -12.94
CA PRO A 163 10.92 3.62 -13.53
C PRO A 163 12.05 2.64 -13.24
N HIS A 164 12.01 1.92 -12.11
CA HIS A 164 12.96 0.84 -11.86
C HIS A 164 12.66 -0.36 -12.75
N MET A 165 11.40 -0.83 -12.80
CA MET A 165 10.97 -1.95 -13.64
C MET A 165 11.29 -1.72 -15.13
N LYS A 166 11.04 -0.50 -15.64
CA LYS A 166 11.39 -0.12 -17.01
C LYS A 166 12.89 -0.20 -17.27
N ARG A 167 13.74 0.18 -16.30
CA ARG A 167 15.20 0.10 -16.44
C ARG A 167 15.72 -1.34 -16.34
N THR A 168 15.10 -2.16 -15.49
CA THR A 168 15.52 -3.55 -15.25
C THR A 168 15.07 -4.48 -16.38
N PHE A 169 13.83 -4.35 -16.85
CA PHE A 169 13.20 -5.29 -17.78
C PHE A 169 12.93 -4.72 -19.19
N GLY A 170 13.17 -3.42 -19.40
CA GLY A 170 13.11 -2.78 -20.71
C GLY A 170 11.77 -2.98 -21.42
N GLU A 171 11.84 -3.36 -22.70
CA GLU A 171 10.67 -3.58 -23.57
C GLU A 171 9.68 -4.62 -23.00
N THR A 172 10.15 -5.59 -22.22
CA THR A 172 9.28 -6.61 -21.61
C THR A 172 8.34 -5.97 -20.59
N PHE A 173 8.81 -4.99 -19.83
CA PHE A 173 7.94 -4.21 -18.94
C PHE A 173 7.03 -3.28 -19.72
N GLU A 174 7.52 -2.65 -20.80
CA GLU A 174 6.69 -1.75 -21.62
C GLU A 174 5.49 -2.48 -22.24
N ARG A 175 5.71 -3.62 -22.89
CA ARG A 175 4.61 -4.45 -23.43
C ARG A 175 3.61 -4.87 -22.35
N TYR A 176 4.11 -5.18 -21.16
CA TYR A 176 3.25 -5.53 -20.02
C TYR A 176 2.47 -4.33 -19.50
N ALA A 177 3.08 -3.16 -19.43
CA ALA A 177 2.44 -1.92 -18.99
C ALA A 177 1.37 -1.42 -19.98
N ASP A 178 1.54 -1.70 -21.27
CA ASP A 178 0.53 -1.42 -22.31
C ASP A 178 -0.65 -2.38 -22.24
N ALA A 179 -0.40 -3.64 -21.90
CA ALA A 179 -1.43 -4.68 -21.83
C ALA A 179 -2.21 -4.71 -20.51
N VAL A 180 -1.58 -4.29 -19.40
CA VAL A 180 -2.15 -4.39 -18.05
C VAL A 180 -2.16 -3.03 -17.38
N GLN A 181 -3.32 -2.64 -16.85
CA GLN A 181 -3.47 -1.35 -16.18
C GLN A 181 -2.69 -1.30 -14.86
N ARG A 182 -2.30 -0.07 -14.47
CA ARG A 182 -1.58 0.16 -13.21
C ARG A 182 -2.45 -0.22 -12.00
N TYR A 183 -3.72 0.11 -12.09
CA TYR A 183 -4.82 -0.27 -11.21
C TYR A 183 -5.92 -0.82 -12.12
N TRP A 184 -6.66 -1.84 -11.66
CA TRP A 184 -7.62 -2.68 -12.41
C TRP A 184 -8.11 -2.20 -13.77
#